data_AF-A0A7S0F9Z2-F1
#
_entry.id   AF-A0A7S0F9Z2-F1
#
_cell.length_a   1.000
_cell.length_b   1.000
_cell.length_c   1.000
_cell.angle_alpha   90.00
_cell.angle_beta   90.00
_cell.angle_gamma   90.00
#
_symmetry.space_group_name_H-M   'P 1'
#
loop_
_entity.id
_entity.type
_entity.pdbx_description
1 polymer ?
#
loop_
_entity_poly.entity_id
_entity_poly.type
_entity_poly.pdbx_seq_one_letter_code
_entity_poly.pdbx_strand_id
1 'polypeptide(L)'
;AQGPRPYPQRAPPYLTEMPRRLLQQVAVLLCMGLALALTGRPQQQPTPSPPEEVDGQLALKCGDGTLVEWYVTEGEFVTRGTPVCETCPRVVEDHNWSTTCSSPASGYLIAEQPIAPGDDLHSSSADGAVAVIQLQEEMLTGAAVRCEPGATFELLLVRSGSAVQPGDPVALVRDAMGELVTCRAPLGGYLVTVGPQLVR
;
A
#
# COMPACT_ATOMS: atom_id res chain seq x y z
N ALA A 1 -10.95 -74.25 -34.29
CA ALA A 1 -10.09 -74.87 -33.26
C ALA A 1 -8.76 -74.12 -33.25
N GLN A 2 -8.53 -73.25 -32.27
CA GLN A 2 -7.24 -72.58 -32.06
C GLN A 2 -6.62 -73.16 -30.78
N GLY A 3 -5.44 -73.76 -30.92
CA GLY A 3 -4.70 -74.38 -29.81
C GLY A 3 -4.08 -73.35 -28.86
N PRO A 4 -3.71 -73.76 -27.64
CA PRO A 4 -3.22 -72.86 -26.61
C PRO A 4 -1.82 -72.33 -26.95
N ARG A 5 -1.60 -71.03 -26.74
CA ARG A 5 -0.28 -70.39 -26.86
C ARG A 5 0.53 -70.60 -25.57
N PRO A 6 1.85 -70.85 -25.68
CA PRO A 6 2.72 -71.06 -24.52
C PRO A 6 2.98 -69.76 -23.75
N TYR A 7 3.02 -69.87 -22.42
CA TYR A 7 3.40 -68.79 -21.51
C TYR A 7 4.90 -68.48 -21.59
N PRO A 8 5.30 -67.19 -21.62
CA PRO A 8 6.71 -66.82 -21.52
C PRO A 8 7.21 -66.95 -20.07
N GLN A 9 8.40 -67.55 -19.93
CA GLN A 9 9.11 -67.79 -18.68
C GLN A 9 9.56 -66.47 -18.02
N ARG A 10 9.36 -66.39 -16.71
CA ARG A 10 9.90 -65.34 -15.82
C ARG A 10 11.36 -65.66 -15.51
N ALA A 11 12.27 -64.73 -15.79
CA ALA A 11 13.65 -64.78 -15.29
C ALA A 11 13.69 -64.29 -13.82
N PRO A 12 14.47 -64.92 -12.93
CA PRO A 12 14.67 -64.44 -11.57
C PRO A 12 15.59 -63.20 -11.52
N PRO A 13 15.43 -62.35 -10.50
CA PRO A 13 16.16 -61.10 -10.33
C PRO A 13 17.53 -61.40 -9.74
N TYR A 14 18.59 -60.68 -10.12
CA TYR A 14 19.75 -60.34 -9.27
C TYR A 14 20.77 -59.64 -10.16
N LEU A 15 20.81 -58.31 -10.09
CA LEU A 15 22.02 -57.52 -10.34
C LEU A 15 21.90 -56.21 -9.54
N THR A 16 22.35 -56.32 -8.29
CA THR A 16 23.05 -55.29 -7.52
C THR A 16 22.74 -53.82 -7.82
N GLU A 17 21.84 -53.26 -7.02
CA GLU A 17 21.79 -51.85 -6.70
C GLU A 17 23.11 -51.42 -6.03
N MET A 18 23.80 -50.44 -6.62
CA MET A 18 24.64 -49.54 -5.83
C MET A 18 23.75 -48.44 -5.24
N PRO A 19 23.86 -48.13 -3.94
CA PRO A 19 23.02 -47.11 -3.32
C PRO A 19 23.40 -45.72 -3.86
N ARG A 20 22.52 -45.16 -4.70
CA ARG A 20 22.56 -43.77 -5.21
C ARG A 20 22.71 -42.69 -4.13
N ARG A 21 22.54 -43.04 -2.85
CA ARG A 21 22.70 -42.11 -1.72
C ARG A 21 24.15 -41.73 -1.39
N LEU A 22 25.16 -42.51 -1.78
CA LEU A 22 26.56 -42.15 -1.49
C LEU A 22 27.17 -41.17 -2.50
N LEU A 23 26.79 -41.25 -3.77
CA LEU A 23 27.28 -40.30 -4.80
C LEU A 23 26.67 -38.90 -4.65
N GLN A 24 25.48 -38.78 -4.05
CA GLN A 24 24.85 -37.49 -3.79
C GLN A 24 25.43 -36.77 -2.56
N GLN A 25 25.99 -37.49 -1.59
CA GLN A 25 26.59 -36.86 -0.40
C GLN A 25 28.02 -36.33 -0.64
N VAL A 26 28.80 -36.94 -1.53
CA VAL A 26 30.16 -36.44 -1.85
C VAL A 26 30.12 -35.18 -2.73
N ALA A 27 29.11 -35.03 -3.61
CA ALA A 27 28.94 -33.82 -4.41
C ALA A 27 28.52 -32.59 -3.58
N VAL A 28 27.74 -32.77 -2.50
CA VAL A 28 27.31 -31.67 -1.63
C VAL A 28 28.48 -31.13 -0.79
N LEU A 29 29.42 -31.99 -0.37
CA LEU A 29 30.57 -31.58 0.44
C LEU A 29 31.67 -30.86 -0.35
N LEU A 30 31.81 -31.10 -1.65
CA LEU A 30 32.77 -30.35 -2.49
C LEU A 30 32.27 -28.95 -2.92
N CYS A 31 30.94 -28.74 -2.99
CA CYS A 31 30.39 -27.40 -3.28
C CYS A 31 30.33 -26.48 -2.05
N MET A 32 30.28 -27.03 -0.83
CA MET A 32 30.27 -26.24 0.41
C MET A 32 31.66 -25.68 0.80
N GLY A 33 32.75 -26.23 0.26
CA GLY A 33 34.12 -25.85 0.63
C GLY A 33 34.70 -24.66 -0.13
N LEU A 34 34.09 -24.22 -1.24
CA LEU A 34 34.64 -23.17 -2.12
C LEU A 34 33.79 -21.88 -2.16
N ALA A 35 32.95 -21.65 -1.14
CA ALA A 35 32.05 -20.49 -1.07
C ALA A 35 32.29 -19.60 0.17
N LEU A 36 33.52 -19.56 0.70
CA LEU A 36 33.87 -18.79 1.91
C LEU A 36 34.82 -17.61 1.66
N ALA A 37 34.94 -17.14 0.41
CA ALA A 37 35.83 -16.02 0.07
C ALA A 37 35.19 -14.93 -0.80
N LEU A 38 33.87 -14.74 -0.73
CA LEU A 38 33.21 -13.54 -1.23
C LEU A 38 32.26 -13.05 -0.15
N THR A 39 32.77 -12.20 0.74
CA THR A 39 31.95 -11.35 1.60
C THR A 39 31.18 -10.38 0.72
N GLY A 40 30.13 -10.90 0.09
CA GLY A 40 29.14 -10.12 -0.62
C GLY A 40 28.61 -9.07 0.33
N ARG A 41 28.83 -7.79 -0.02
CA ARG A 41 28.14 -6.69 0.63
C ARG A 41 26.65 -7.04 0.64
N PRO A 42 25.94 -6.92 1.77
CA PRO A 42 24.49 -7.05 1.76
C PRO A 42 23.99 -6.11 0.68
N GLN A 43 23.41 -6.66 -0.39
CA GLN A 43 22.70 -5.84 -1.36
C GLN A 43 21.62 -5.14 -0.55
N GLN A 44 21.78 -3.83 -0.34
CA GLN A 44 20.72 -3.00 0.16
C GLN A 44 19.56 -3.20 -0.80
N GLN A 45 18.54 -3.90 -0.33
CA GLN A 45 17.29 -4.04 -1.04
C GLN A 45 16.88 -2.62 -1.43
N PRO A 46 16.68 -2.32 -2.73
CA PRO A 46 16.37 -0.97 -3.17
C PRO A 46 15.14 -0.52 -2.38
N THR A 47 15.31 0.52 -1.58
CA THR A 47 14.20 1.10 -0.82
C THR A 47 13.20 1.57 -1.88
N PRO A 48 11.93 1.11 -1.83
CA PRO A 48 10.96 1.51 -2.83
C PRO A 48 10.89 3.04 -2.84
N SER A 49 11.03 3.64 -4.02
CA SER A 49 10.86 5.07 -4.21
C SER A 49 9.50 5.47 -3.64
N PRO A 50 9.38 6.59 -2.90
CA PRO A 50 8.07 7.09 -2.53
C PRO A 50 7.23 7.28 -3.79
N PRO A 51 5.94 6.93 -3.76
CA PRO A 51 5.07 7.11 -4.91
C PRO A 51 5.06 8.58 -5.33
N GLU A 52 5.17 8.82 -6.63
CA GLU A 52 5.24 10.16 -7.21
C GLU A 52 3.87 10.84 -7.04
N GLU A 53 3.83 11.88 -6.22
CA GLU A 53 2.64 12.69 -5.96
C GLU A 53 2.61 13.85 -6.95
N VAL A 54 1.55 13.93 -7.74
CA VAL A 54 1.32 15.01 -8.71
C VAL A 54 0.05 15.73 -8.30
N ASP A 55 0.13 17.01 -7.94
CA ASP A 55 -1.02 17.85 -7.59
C ASP A 55 -1.96 17.26 -6.52
N GLY A 56 -1.38 16.62 -5.48
CA GLY A 56 -2.15 15.97 -4.41
C GLY A 56 -2.89 14.72 -4.86
N GLN A 57 -2.54 14.16 -6.02
CA GLN A 57 -3.04 12.87 -6.51
C GLN A 57 -1.97 11.80 -6.36
N LEU A 58 -2.45 10.60 -6.04
CA LEU A 58 -1.60 9.44 -5.81
C LEU A 58 -2.10 8.27 -6.64
N ALA A 59 -1.24 7.77 -7.53
CA ALA A 59 -1.52 6.57 -8.30
C ALA A 59 -1.40 5.31 -7.43
N LEU A 60 -2.46 4.51 -7.37
CA LEU A 60 -2.44 3.20 -6.73
C LEU A 60 -1.84 2.19 -7.71
N LYS A 61 -0.67 1.64 -7.37
CA LYS A 61 0.01 0.63 -8.18
C LYS A 61 -0.14 -0.77 -7.58
N CYS A 62 -0.59 -1.72 -8.39
CA CYS A 62 -0.85 -3.10 -7.98
C CYS A 62 0.20 -4.11 -8.44
N GLY A 63 1.15 -3.70 -9.28
CA GLY A 63 2.05 -4.61 -9.97
C GLY A 63 1.40 -5.26 -11.19
N ASP A 64 2.01 -6.34 -11.67
CA ASP A 64 1.53 -7.10 -12.83
C ASP A 64 0.57 -8.22 -12.41
N GLY A 65 -0.45 -8.49 -13.23
CA GLY A 65 -1.39 -9.56 -12.97
C GLY A 65 -2.71 -9.40 -13.71
N THR A 66 -3.67 -10.23 -13.35
CA THR A 66 -5.06 -10.17 -13.79
C THR A 66 -5.90 -9.56 -12.68
N LEU A 67 -6.74 -8.58 -13.00
CA LEU A 67 -7.70 -8.03 -12.05
C LEU A 67 -8.72 -9.12 -11.68
N VAL A 68 -8.93 -9.37 -10.40
CA VAL A 68 -9.93 -10.33 -9.91
C VAL A 68 -11.23 -9.62 -9.58
N GLU A 69 -11.19 -8.58 -8.77
CA GLU A 69 -12.38 -7.87 -8.29
C GLU A 69 -12.02 -6.46 -7.80
N TRP A 70 -12.96 -5.53 -7.95
CA TRP A 70 -12.93 -4.20 -7.34
C TRP A 70 -13.72 -4.21 -6.02
N TYR A 71 -13.17 -3.60 -4.97
CA TYR A 71 -13.83 -3.49 -3.66
C TYR A 71 -14.34 -2.08 -3.35
N VAL A 72 -13.85 -1.08 -4.09
CA VAL A 72 -14.16 0.34 -3.91
C VAL A 72 -14.56 0.92 -5.26
N THR A 73 -15.49 1.87 -5.26
CA THR A 73 -15.98 2.55 -6.47
C THR A 73 -15.56 4.03 -6.52
N GLU A 74 -15.52 4.61 -7.71
CA GLU A 74 -15.22 6.03 -7.93
C GLU A 74 -16.13 6.93 -7.07
N GLY A 75 -15.50 7.89 -6.38
CA GLY A 75 -16.14 8.80 -5.43
C GLY A 75 -16.14 8.32 -3.98
N GLU A 76 -15.78 7.06 -3.71
CA GLU A 76 -15.67 6.56 -2.35
C GLU A 76 -14.40 7.03 -1.64
N PHE A 77 -14.52 7.19 -0.31
CA PHE A 77 -13.40 7.56 0.55
C PHE A 77 -12.69 6.30 1.06
N VAL A 78 -11.37 6.30 0.96
CA VAL A 78 -10.50 5.22 1.44
C VAL A 78 -9.50 5.76 2.46
N THR A 79 -9.11 4.93 3.42
CA THR A 79 -8.00 5.23 4.34
C THR A 79 -6.76 4.46 3.92
N ARG A 80 -5.58 4.88 4.43
CA ARG A 80 -4.35 4.10 4.23
C ARG A 80 -4.57 2.65 4.71
N GLY A 81 -4.29 1.69 3.84
CA GLY A 81 -4.45 0.27 4.08
C GLY A 81 -5.78 -0.31 3.63
N THR A 82 -6.80 0.51 3.32
CA THR A 82 -8.09 0.03 2.81
C THR A 82 -7.87 -0.77 1.53
N PRO A 83 -8.41 -2.00 1.42
CA PRO A 83 -8.31 -2.79 0.20
C PRO A 83 -9.16 -2.13 -0.90
N VAL A 84 -8.57 -1.91 -2.07
CA VAL A 84 -9.21 -1.25 -3.22
C VAL A 84 -9.60 -2.27 -4.29
N CYS A 85 -8.72 -3.22 -4.55
CA CYS A 85 -8.99 -4.32 -5.48
C CYS A 85 -8.13 -5.54 -5.15
N GLU A 86 -8.40 -6.63 -5.85
CA GLU A 86 -7.64 -7.88 -5.77
C GLU A 86 -7.10 -8.27 -7.14
N THR A 87 -5.87 -8.78 -7.16
CA THR A 87 -5.14 -9.12 -8.38
C THR A 87 -4.56 -10.52 -8.27
N CYS A 88 -4.51 -11.25 -9.37
CA CYS A 88 -3.88 -12.56 -9.46
C CYS A 88 -2.60 -12.44 -10.31
N PRO A 89 -1.41 -12.74 -9.78
CA PRO A 89 -0.17 -12.65 -10.53
C PRO A 89 -0.18 -13.55 -11.77
N ARG A 90 0.29 -13.03 -12.91
CA ARG A 90 0.16 -13.67 -14.24
C ARG A 90 0.82 -15.04 -14.37
N VAL A 91 1.83 -15.37 -13.56
CA VAL A 91 2.67 -16.55 -13.78
C VAL A 91 3.16 -17.16 -12.47
N VAL A 92 2.39 -18.08 -11.88
CA VAL A 92 2.94 -19.20 -11.12
C VAL A 92 2.04 -20.40 -11.38
N GLU A 93 2.52 -21.38 -12.16
CA GLU A 93 1.74 -22.52 -12.70
C GLU A 93 1.02 -23.39 -11.65
N ASP A 94 1.21 -23.15 -10.35
CA ASP A 94 0.65 -23.96 -9.27
C ASP A 94 0.04 -23.18 -8.09
N HIS A 95 -0.07 -21.84 -8.14
CA HIS A 95 -0.52 -21.08 -6.97
C HIS A 95 -1.70 -20.14 -7.28
N ASN A 96 -2.88 -20.52 -6.78
CA ASN A 96 -4.13 -19.74 -6.78
C ASN A 96 -4.12 -18.69 -5.66
N TRP A 97 -3.04 -17.92 -5.53
CA TRP A 97 -2.95 -16.86 -4.54
C TRP A 97 -3.22 -15.53 -5.21
N SER A 98 -4.14 -14.80 -4.63
CA SER A 98 -4.43 -13.43 -4.99
C SER A 98 -3.66 -12.47 -4.07
N THR A 99 -3.38 -11.28 -4.58
CA THR A 99 -2.79 -10.17 -3.84
C THR A 99 -3.81 -9.04 -3.75
N THR A 100 -4.12 -8.61 -2.53
CA THR A 100 -4.94 -7.45 -2.29
C THR A 100 -4.12 -6.17 -2.46
N CYS A 101 -4.60 -5.25 -3.30
CA CYS A 101 -4.05 -3.92 -3.41
C CYS A 101 -4.71 -2.99 -2.41
N SER A 102 -3.92 -2.47 -1.47
CA SER A 102 -4.38 -1.53 -0.47
C SER A 102 -3.99 -0.09 -0.82
N SER A 103 -4.85 0.86 -0.45
CA SER A 103 -4.60 2.28 -0.62
C SER A 103 -3.34 2.73 0.15
N PRO A 104 -2.38 3.41 -0.49
CA PRO A 104 -1.17 3.92 0.18
C PRO A 104 -1.43 5.15 1.07
N ALA A 105 -2.58 5.82 0.91
CA ALA A 105 -2.93 7.05 1.61
C ALA A 105 -4.44 7.17 1.84
N SER A 106 -4.84 8.16 2.64
CA SER A 106 -6.25 8.48 2.85
C SER A 106 -6.71 9.50 1.79
N GLY A 107 -7.90 9.32 1.22
CA GLY A 107 -8.37 10.16 0.14
C GLY A 107 -9.63 9.64 -0.56
N TYR A 108 -10.03 10.31 -1.63
CA TYR A 108 -11.14 9.88 -2.48
C TYR A 108 -10.61 9.18 -3.72
N LEU A 109 -11.21 8.05 -4.09
CA LEU A 109 -10.96 7.41 -5.38
C LEU A 109 -11.57 8.31 -6.47
N ILE A 110 -10.76 8.95 -7.31
CA ILE A 110 -11.26 9.90 -8.34
C ILE A 110 -11.25 9.32 -9.74
N ALA A 111 -10.56 8.20 -9.95
CA ALA A 111 -10.56 7.49 -11.22
C ALA A 111 -10.16 6.03 -11.01
N GLU A 112 -10.88 5.15 -11.69
CA GLU A 112 -10.49 3.77 -11.92
C GLU A 112 -9.96 3.63 -13.35
N GLN A 113 -8.98 2.76 -13.58
CA GLN A 113 -8.67 2.33 -14.94
C GLN A 113 -9.88 1.57 -15.51
N PRO A 114 -10.18 1.71 -16.82
CA PRO A 114 -11.29 1.02 -17.47
C PRO A 114 -10.95 -0.45 -17.72
N ILE A 115 -10.75 -1.22 -16.65
CA ILE A 115 -10.39 -2.64 -16.65
C ILE A 115 -11.47 -3.46 -15.95
N ALA A 116 -11.88 -4.57 -16.57
CA ALA A 116 -12.85 -5.48 -16.02
C ALA A 116 -12.16 -6.65 -15.28
N PRO A 117 -12.83 -7.28 -14.31
CA PRO A 117 -12.42 -8.58 -13.77
C PRO A 117 -12.07 -9.57 -14.89
N GLY A 118 -10.86 -10.14 -14.84
CA GLY A 118 -10.29 -11.03 -15.84
C GLY A 118 -9.31 -10.36 -16.82
N ASP A 119 -9.24 -9.03 -16.84
CA ASP A 119 -8.31 -8.29 -17.71
C ASP A 119 -6.89 -8.23 -17.14
N ASP A 120 -5.90 -8.16 -18.03
CA ASP A 120 -4.47 -8.11 -17.71
C ASP A 120 -4.02 -6.66 -17.46
N LEU A 121 -3.52 -6.39 -16.24
CA LEU A 121 -3.06 -5.07 -15.78
C LEU A 121 -1.86 -4.54 -16.56
N HIS A 122 -1.00 -5.43 -17.05
CA HIS A 122 0.18 -5.04 -17.81
C HIS A 122 -0.18 -4.51 -19.20
N SER A 123 -1.31 -4.98 -19.74
CA SER A 123 -1.80 -4.54 -21.05
C SER A 123 -2.53 -3.20 -21.01
N SER A 124 -3.08 -2.84 -19.85
CA SER A 124 -3.95 -1.68 -19.67
C SER A 124 -3.23 -0.43 -19.14
N SER A 125 -2.12 -0.60 -18.41
CA SER A 125 -1.34 0.52 -17.88
C SER A 125 0.16 0.29 -18.04
N ALA A 126 0.87 1.28 -18.61
CA ALA A 126 2.33 1.19 -18.74
C ALA A 126 3.04 1.19 -17.38
N ASP A 127 2.41 1.77 -16.36
CA ASP A 127 3.03 2.04 -15.06
C ASP A 127 2.48 1.17 -13.91
N GLY A 128 1.60 0.21 -14.23
CA GLY A 128 0.94 -0.67 -13.26
C GLY A 128 -0.08 0.04 -12.34
N ALA A 129 -0.49 1.25 -12.71
CA ALA A 129 -1.44 2.06 -11.96
C ALA A 129 -2.87 1.63 -12.29
N VAL A 130 -3.64 1.23 -11.28
CA VAL A 130 -5.02 0.75 -11.44
C VAL A 130 -6.06 1.80 -11.09
N ALA A 131 -5.72 2.74 -10.22
CA ALA A 131 -6.62 3.81 -9.79
C ALA A 131 -5.84 5.06 -9.39
N VAL A 132 -6.53 6.18 -9.28
CA VAL A 132 -5.99 7.45 -8.79
C VAL A 132 -6.77 7.87 -7.54
N ILE A 133 -6.05 8.17 -6.48
CA ILE A 133 -6.60 8.66 -5.22
C ILE A 133 -6.26 10.15 -5.12
N GLN A 134 -7.28 11.00 -5.03
CA GLN A 134 -7.08 12.37 -4.59
C GLN A 134 -6.84 12.34 -3.09
N LEU A 135 -5.63 12.70 -2.69
CA LEU A 135 -5.28 12.85 -1.29
C LEU A 135 -6.24 13.88 -0.68
N GLN A 136 -7.00 13.43 0.30
CA GLN A 136 -7.57 14.38 1.23
C GLN A 136 -6.42 14.73 2.15
N GLU A 137 -6.01 16.01 2.16
CA GLU A 137 -5.16 16.49 3.25
C GLU A 137 -5.80 15.99 4.53
N GLU A 138 -5.14 15.07 5.24
CA GLU A 138 -5.68 14.49 6.46
C GLU A 138 -6.09 15.68 7.30
N MET A 139 -7.40 15.89 7.41
CA MET A 139 -7.92 16.90 8.30
C MET A 139 -7.45 16.40 9.65
N LEU A 140 -6.34 16.94 10.14
CA LEU A 140 -5.89 16.68 11.49
C LEU A 140 -7.13 16.97 12.30
N THR A 141 -7.69 15.93 12.92
CA THR A 141 -8.65 16.05 14.02
C THR A 141 -7.87 16.59 15.21
N GLY A 142 -7.19 17.73 14.99
CA GLY A 142 -6.48 18.47 15.98
C GLY A 142 -7.49 19.04 16.95
N ALA A 143 -7.04 19.19 18.19
CA ALA A 143 -7.80 19.90 19.20
C ALA A 143 -8.21 21.26 18.61
N ALA A 144 -9.51 21.52 18.56
CA ALA A 144 -10.02 22.83 18.20
C ALA A 144 -9.30 23.89 19.04
N VAL A 145 -8.84 24.96 18.40
CA VAL A 145 -8.27 26.11 19.12
C VAL A 145 -9.34 26.61 20.09
N ARG A 146 -9.10 26.42 21.39
CA ARG A 146 -10.02 26.87 22.44
C ARG A 146 -9.65 28.30 22.82
N CYS A 147 -10.53 29.22 22.49
CA CYS A 147 -10.52 30.58 23.00
C CYS A 147 -11.25 30.65 24.35
N GLU A 148 -11.20 31.80 25.03
CA GLU A 148 -12.00 32.01 26.24
C GLU A 148 -13.50 31.80 25.96
N PRO A 149 -14.23 31.11 26.86
CA PRO A 149 -15.67 30.91 26.71
C PRO A 149 -16.42 32.24 26.63
N GLY A 150 -17.29 32.39 25.63
CA GLY A 150 -18.07 33.61 25.43
C GLY A 150 -17.35 34.71 24.65
N ALA A 151 -16.11 34.49 24.21
CA ALA A 151 -15.44 35.42 23.31
C ALA A 151 -16.08 35.39 21.91
N THR A 152 -16.17 36.56 21.27
CA THR A 152 -16.67 36.73 19.90
C THR A 152 -15.49 36.71 18.93
N PHE A 153 -15.59 35.98 17.82
CA PHE A 153 -14.52 35.96 16.82
C PHE A 153 -14.44 37.27 16.04
N GLU A 154 -13.22 37.82 15.92
CA GLU A 154 -12.96 39.07 15.19
C GLU A 154 -12.22 38.79 13.88
N LEU A 155 -11.08 38.09 13.93
CA LEU A 155 -10.19 37.92 12.79
C LEU A 155 -9.37 36.63 12.85
N LEU A 156 -9.17 35.97 11.71
CA LEU A 156 -8.21 34.89 11.56
C LEU A 156 -6.82 35.47 11.21
N LEU A 157 -5.79 35.09 11.97
CA LEU A 157 -4.41 35.55 11.75
C LEU A 157 -3.62 34.65 10.79
N VAL A 158 -4.09 33.43 10.59
CA VAL A 158 -3.42 32.38 9.80
C VAL A 158 -4.37 31.90 8.71
N ARG A 159 -3.87 31.64 7.49
CA ARG A 159 -4.74 31.16 6.39
C ARG A 159 -5.06 29.67 6.57
N SER A 160 -6.22 29.25 6.08
CA SER A 160 -6.49 27.83 5.89
C SER A 160 -5.40 27.18 5.04
N GLY A 161 -4.98 25.98 5.42
CA GLY A 161 -3.86 25.23 4.84
C GLY A 161 -2.49 25.61 5.42
N SER A 162 -2.36 26.67 6.23
CA SER A 162 -1.07 27.02 6.81
C SER A 162 -0.66 26.09 7.96
N ALA A 163 0.60 25.71 7.97
CA ALA A 163 1.23 25.02 9.10
C ALA A 163 1.43 25.97 10.29
N VAL A 164 1.15 25.48 11.49
CA VAL A 164 1.32 26.19 12.77
C VAL A 164 2.01 25.29 13.78
N GLN A 165 2.77 25.89 14.70
CA GLN A 165 3.38 25.23 15.85
C GLN A 165 2.56 25.46 17.13
N PRO A 166 2.71 24.63 18.18
CA PRO A 166 2.08 24.88 19.46
C PRO A 166 2.45 26.27 19.99
N GLY A 167 1.43 27.06 20.38
CA GLY A 167 1.60 28.43 20.86
C GLY A 167 1.51 29.50 19.78
N ASP A 168 1.49 29.14 18.48
CA ASP A 168 1.37 30.12 17.40
C ASP A 168 0.01 30.84 17.46
N PRO A 169 -0.03 32.15 17.18
CA PRO A 169 -1.26 32.91 17.15
C PRO A 169 -2.10 32.54 15.93
N VAL A 170 -3.34 32.11 16.15
CA VAL A 170 -4.24 31.60 15.09
C VAL A 170 -5.36 32.58 14.77
N ALA A 171 -5.95 33.21 15.79
CA ALA A 171 -7.08 34.12 15.66
C ALA A 171 -7.05 35.21 16.73
N LEU A 172 -7.73 36.32 16.46
CA LEU A 172 -8.12 37.33 17.42
C LEU A 172 -9.60 37.18 17.74
N VAL A 173 -9.91 37.20 19.02
CA VAL A 173 -11.27 37.20 19.56
C VAL A 173 -11.44 38.40 20.48
N ARG A 174 -12.68 38.85 20.64
CA ARG A 174 -13.07 39.87 21.60
C ARG A 174 -13.65 39.20 22.84
N ASP A 175 -13.09 39.44 24.00
CA ASP A 175 -13.56 38.84 25.26
C ASP A 175 -14.84 39.50 25.80
N ALA A 176 -15.31 39.05 26.96
CA ALA A 176 -16.50 39.60 27.61
C ALA A 176 -16.35 41.06 28.09
N MET A 177 -15.13 41.58 28.22
CA MET A 177 -14.83 42.97 28.56
C MET A 177 -14.70 43.86 27.32
N GLY A 178 -14.72 43.27 26.12
CA GLY A 178 -14.56 43.97 24.86
C GLY A 178 -13.11 44.10 24.41
N GLU A 179 -12.15 43.48 25.10
CA GLU A 179 -10.72 43.52 24.78
C GLU A 179 -10.35 42.45 23.73
N LEU A 180 -9.33 42.75 22.91
CA LEU A 180 -8.85 41.80 21.89
C LEU A 180 -7.85 40.82 22.51
N VAL A 181 -8.18 39.53 22.49
CA VAL A 181 -7.37 38.43 22.99
C VAL A 181 -6.93 37.54 21.82
N THR A 182 -5.68 37.08 21.86
CA THR A 182 -5.14 36.19 20.82
C THR A 182 -5.32 34.73 21.21
N CYS A 183 -6.00 33.96 20.37
CA CYS A 183 -6.09 32.52 20.51
C CYS A 183 -4.88 31.84 19.87
N ARG A 184 -4.31 30.87 20.58
CA ARG A 184 -3.07 30.18 20.17
C ARG A 184 -3.33 28.71 19.89
N ALA A 185 -2.57 28.14 18.96
CA ALA A 185 -2.64 26.74 18.61
C ALA A 185 -2.26 25.86 19.81
N PRO A 186 -3.12 24.92 20.27
CA PRO A 186 -2.78 24.03 21.38
C PRO A 186 -1.77 22.95 20.98
N LEU A 187 -1.76 22.57 19.69
CA LEU A 187 -0.90 21.57 19.08
C LEU A 187 -0.41 22.09 17.73
N GLY A 188 0.69 21.53 17.22
CA GLY A 188 1.17 21.81 15.88
C GLY A 188 0.36 21.04 14.83
N GLY A 189 0.25 21.60 13.63
CA GLY A 189 -0.52 20.99 12.53
C GLY A 189 -0.84 21.99 11.44
N TYR A 190 -1.84 21.66 10.62
CA TYR A 190 -2.34 22.52 9.55
C TYR A 190 -3.71 23.09 9.92
N LEU A 191 -3.95 24.36 9.64
CA LEU A 191 -5.23 25.00 9.91
C LEU A 191 -6.24 24.63 8.84
N VAL A 192 -7.21 23.77 9.16
CA VAL A 192 -8.14 23.24 8.17
C VAL A 192 -9.33 24.19 7.95
N THR A 193 -10.18 24.33 8.96
CA THR A 193 -11.46 25.06 8.85
C THR A 193 -11.78 25.81 10.13
N VAL A 194 -12.33 27.01 9.98
CA VAL A 194 -12.94 27.76 11.09
C VAL A 194 -14.40 27.31 11.19
N GLY A 195 -14.73 26.57 12.25
CA GLY A 195 -16.10 26.10 12.47
C GLY A 195 -17.08 27.26 12.77
N PRO A 196 -18.35 27.15 12.38
CA PRO A 196 -19.37 28.21 12.58
C PRO A 196 -19.75 28.47 14.04
N GLN A 197 -19.20 27.70 15.00
CA GLN A 197 -19.49 27.82 16.43
C GLN A 197 -19.04 29.16 17.05
N LEU A 198 -18.30 29.99 16.31
CA LEU A 198 -17.83 31.30 16.76
C LEU A 198 -18.71 32.48 16.31
N VAL A 199 -19.82 32.22 15.61
CA VAL A 199 -20.76 33.25 15.17
C VAL A 199 -22.08 33.11 15.94
N ARG A 200 -22.19 33.76 17.09
CA ARG A 200 -23.49 34.04 17.75
C ARG A 200 -23.48 35.43 18.36
#